data_AF-A0A0K6G872-F1
#
_entry.id   AF-A0A0K6G872-F1
#
_cell.length_a   1.000
_cell.length_b   1.000
_cell.length_c   1.000
_cell.angle_alpha   90.00
_cell.angle_beta   90.00
_cell.angle_gamma   90.00
#
_symmetry.space_group_name_H-M   'P 1'
#
loop_
_entity.id
_entity.type
_entity.pdbx_description
1 polymer ?
#
loop_
_entity_poly.entity_id
_entity_poly.type
_entity_poly.pdbx_seq_one_letter_code
_entity_poly.pdbx_strand_id
1 'polypeptide(L)'
;MPASLSRDLRLPLAPGLEDDDAVYGLNNTEQEWVAHEPYLKAKGYTLRPRYRPNWIPSWKLNGKYPADCEDSWELPAVKTLDAVRCRDNKHVSLKKSIPSDDEEAQNELEILQYLSQDGIRDDPRNHALQLLDSFPIPGSTNGLFLVTPFLSDWDAVPFCRFSELMDFIQQILEGLQFLHSNHIAHRDAQIANIMMDASLLYSEPFHPCDPHSSLDGARRLKIKRRSEASVRYYFIDFGLSSRFPSLADRRLVTGVKGREQRAPELLPTIPPPYDPFKLDIFTIGMVFKENIFQKYYGFHGLRPWIDRMTAVDPNARPSADEALRLYTQWAESQGGLAQQSDAIPSGCSWIRRFITNLRAMFRYGRLRLLRLLGLLSFPVHRRSGPVGPGVFK
;
A
#
# COMPACT_ATOMS: atom_id res chain seq x y z
N MET A 1 18.64 -24.60 75.68
CA MET A 1 17.91 -25.51 74.78
C MET A 1 18.09 -25.01 73.35
N PRO A 2 18.31 -25.92 72.38
CA PRO A 2 19.25 -25.73 71.27
C PRO A 2 18.59 -25.42 69.91
N ALA A 3 19.46 -25.19 68.91
CA ALA A 3 19.17 -25.16 67.49
C ALA A 3 18.69 -26.51 66.92
N SER A 4 17.87 -26.47 65.86
CA SER A 4 18.13 -27.09 64.53
C SER A 4 16.85 -27.40 63.72
N LEU A 5 17.03 -27.37 62.39
CA LEU A 5 16.27 -28.04 61.31
C LEU A 5 15.07 -27.34 60.64
N SER A 6 15.43 -26.55 59.61
CA SER A 6 14.95 -26.60 58.22
C SER A 6 13.60 -27.26 57.89
N ARG A 7 12.78 -26.55 57.10
CA ARG A 7 12.31 -27.08 55.81
C ARG A 7 11.85 -25.97 54.88
N ASP A 8 12.49 -25.95 53.72
CA ASP A 8 12.03 -25.31 52.49
C ASP A 8 10.54 -25.52 52.24
N LEU A 9 9.83 -24.42 52.03
CA LEU A 9 8.56 -24.42 51.31
C LEU A 9 8.74 -23.58 50.05
N ARG A 10 9.57 -24.09 49.12
CA ARG A 10 9.34 -23.82 47.70
C ARG A 10 8.10 -24.62 47.33
N LEU A 11 6.98 -23.91 47.21
CA LEU A 11 5.82 -24.44 46.50
C LEU A 11 6.28 -24.81 45.08
N PRO A 12 5.94 -26.01 44.56
CA PRO A 12 6.22 -26.33 43.17
C PRO A 12 5.39 -25.38 42.29
N LEU A 13 6.07 -24.65 41.41
CA LEU A 13 5.44 -23.99 40.27
C LEU A 13 4.65 -25.06 39.50
N ALA A 14 3.38 -24.75 39.22
CA ALA A 14 2.52 -25.63 38.46
C ALA A 14 3.18 -25.97 37.10
N PRO A 15 3.18 -27.24 36.66
CA PRO A 15 3.63 -27.59 35.32
C PRO A 15 2.56 -27.11 34.34
N GLY A 16 2.89 -26.09 33.55
CA GLY A 16 1.97 -25.55 32.54
C GLY A 16 2.04 -24.04 32.29
N LEU A 17 3.03 -23.32 32.82
CA LEU A 17 3.42 -22.06 32.17
C LEU A 17 4.12 -22.47 30.88
N GLU A 18 3.42 -22.34 29.75
CA GLU A 18 4.08 -22.22 28.46
C GLU A 18 5.23 -21.23 28.62
N ASP A 19 6.39 -21.54 28.04
CA ASP A 19 7.53 -20.63 28.07
C ASP A 19 7.09 -19.36 27.33
N ASP A 20 6.56 -18.37 28.06
CA ASP A 20 6.08 -17.11 27.48
C ASP A 20 7.21 -16.47 26.64
N ASP A 21 8.48 -16.69 27.03
CA ASP A 21 9.65 -16.29 26.23
C ASP A 21 9.70 -16.96 24.84
N ALA A 22 9.23 -18.21 24.70
CA ALA A 22 9.15 -18.91 23.42
C ALA A 22 8.04 -18.34 22.52
N VAL A 23 6.96 -17.83 23.11
CA VAL A 23 5.83 -17.25 22.36
C VAL A 23 6.21 -15.89 21.75
N TYR A 24 6.91 -15.04 22.49
CA TYR A 24 7.29 -13.68 22.05
C TYR A 24 8.72 -13.60 21.47
N GLY A 25 9.48 -14.68 21.56
CA GLY A 25 10.81 -14.81 20.98
C GLY A 25 10.82 -14.78 19.45
N LEU A 26 12.02 -14.86 18.85
CA LEU A 26 12.16 -14.88 17.40
C LEU A 26 11.67 -16.21 16.83
N ASN A 27 10.69 -16.17 15.94
CA ASN A 27 10.26 -17.36 15.21
C ASN A 27 11.33 -17.78 14.16
N ASN A 28 11.20 -18.98 13.58
CA ASN A 28 12.18 -19.51 12.62
C ASN A 28 12.46 -18.56 11.45
N THR A 29 11.44 -17.85 10.97
CA THR A 29 11.58 -16.92 9.85
C THR A 29 12.35 -15.67 10.27
N GLU A 30 12.06 -15.13 11.45
CA GLU A 30 12.79 -13.98 11.99
C GLU A 30 14.27 -14.32 12.25
N GLN A 31 14.56 -15.55 12.68
CA GLN A 31 15.94 -16.03 12.85
C GLN A 31 16.73 -16.04 11.54
N GLU A 32 16.10 -16.39 10.41
CA GLU A 32 16.75 -16.27 9.10
C GLU A 32 17.10 -14.82 8.76
N TRP A 33 16.25 -13.86 9.11
CA TRP A 33 16.53 -12.44 8.90
C TRP A 33 17.68 -11.93 9.77
N VAL A 34 17.75 -12.37 11.04
CA VAL A 34 18.89 -12.07 11.94
C VAL A 34 20.21 -12.55 11.33
N ALA A 35 20.24 -13.74 10.72
CA ALA A 35 21.43 -14.28 10.09
C ALA A 35 21.95 -13.39 8.93
N HIS A 36 21.07 -12.62 8.29
CA HIS A 36 21.43 -11.71 7.20
C HIS A 36 21.80 -10.29 7.67
N GLU A 37 21.56 -9.91 8.93
CA GLU A 37 21.78 -8.54 9.42
C GLU A 37 23.22 -8.03 9.17
N PRO A 38 24.30 -8.80 9.43
CA PRO A 38 25.65 -8.29 9.20
C PRO A 38 25.92 -7.95 7.73
N TYR A 39 25.39 -8.76 6.81
CA TYR A 39 25.51 -8.53 5.37
C TYR A 39 24.67 -7.34 4.90
N LEU A 40 23.41 -7.24 5.37
CA LEU A 40 22.54 -6.11 5.07
C LEU A 40 23.14 -4.80 5.57
N LYS A 41 23.72 -4.80 6.78
CA LYS A 41 24.40 -3.65 7.36
C LYS A 41 25.62 -3.24 6.55
N ALA A 42 26.42 -4.20 6.09
CA ALA A 42 27.55 -3.94 5.18
C ALA A 42 27.09 -3.34 3.83
N LYS A 43 25.88 -3.66 3.37
CA LYS A 43 25.22 -3.04 2.20
C LYS A 43 24.57 -1.68 2.50
N GLY A 44 24.62 -1.21 3.74
CA GLY A 44 24.04 0.08 4.16
C GLY A 44 22.58 0.03 4.56
N TYR A 45 22.08 -1.14 4.99
CA TYR A 45 20.71 -1.34 5.48
C TYR A 45 20.73 -1.95 6.89
N THR A 46 20.19 -1.22 7.87
CA THR A 46 20.18 -1.66 9.27
C THR A 46 18.78 -2.15 9.65
N LEU A 47 18.68 -3.37 10.19
CA LEU A 47 17.41 -3.91 10.71
C LEU A 47 17.05 -3.30 12.09
N ARG A 48 15.78 -3.42 12.47
CA ARG A 48 15.29 -3.06 13.82
C ARG A 48 16.05 -3.83 14.91
N PRO A 49 16.16 -3.29 16.14
CA PRO A 49 16.89 -3.93 17.24
C PRO A 49 16.55 -5.41 17.47
N ARG A 50 15.28 -5.79 17.35
CA ARG A 50 14.79 -7.20 17.45
C ARG A 50 15.52 -8.15 16.50
N TYR A 51 15.92 -7.68 15.32
CA TYR A 51 16.53 -8.51 14.27
C TYR A 51 18.05 -8.40 14.21
N ARG A 52 18.69 -7.86 15.26
CA ARG A 52 20.15 -7.74 15.33
C ARG A 52 20.76 -8.96 16.03
N PRO A 53 21.99 -9.36 15.67
CA PRO A 53 22.70 -10.42 16.37
C PRO A 53 22.80 -10.10 17.87
N ASN A 54 22.59 -11.12 18.71
CA ASN A 54 22.60 -11.02 20.17
C ASN A 54 21.50 -10.10 20.75
N TRP A 55 20.38 -9.90 20.04
CA TRP A 55 19.21 -9.24 20.62
C TRP A 55 18.80 -9.93 21.93
N ILE A 56 18.64 -9.12 22.98
CA ILE A 56 18.10 -9.53 24.27
C ILE A 56 16.73 -8.87 24.39
N PRO A 57 15.65 -9.65 24.55
CA PRO A 57 14.31 -9.10 24.70
C PRO A 57 14.22 -8.09 25.84
N SER A 58 13.56 -6.96 25.61
CA SER A 58 13.55 -5.85 26.57
C SER A 58 12.87 -6.24 27.89
N TRP A 59 11.89 -7.15 27.89
CA TRP A 59 11.24 -7.67 29.10
C TRP A 59 12.19 -8.39 30.05
N LYS A 60 13.27 -9.01 29.52
CA LYS A 60 14.31 -9.62 30.36
C LYS A 60 15.16 -8.60 31.11
N LEU A 61 15.20 -7.37 30.62
CA LEU A 61 15.99 -6.28 31.19
C LEU A 61 15.18 -5.41 32.14
N ASN A 62 13.91 -5.17 31.82
CA ASN A 62 13.05 -4.23 32.54
C ASN A 62 11.97 -4.89 33.42
N GLY A 63 11.78 -6.22 33.33
CA GLY A 63 10.81 -6.98 34.12
C GLY A 63 9.34 -6.77 33.74
N LYS A 64 9.05 -6.14 32.59
CA LYS A 64 7.67 -5.98 32.08
C LYS A 64 7.14 -7.29 31.51
N TYR A 65 5.82 -7.38 31.33
CA TYR A 65 5.22 -8.48 30.59
C TYR A 65 5.60 -8.36 29.09
N PRO A 66 5.94 -9.47 28.38
CA PRO A 66 6.43 -9.39 27.01
C PRO A 66 5.50 -8.65 26.04
N ALA A 67 4.18 -8.86 26.14
CA ALA A 67 3.20 -8.22 25.26
C ALA A 67 3.16 -6.67 25.40
N ASP A 68 3.68 -6.12 26.51
CA ASP A 68 3.80 -4.67 26.73
C ASP A 68 5.11 -4.08 26.18
N CYS A 69 5.96 -4.91 25.56
CA CYS A 69 7.23 -4.50 25.00
C CYS A 69 7.13 -4.42 23.47
N GLU A 70 7.51 -3.29 22.88
CA GLU A 70 7.47 -3.11 21.41
C GLU A 70 8.25 -4.20 20.68
N ASP A 71 9.40 -4.60 21.22
CA ASP A 71 10.25 -5.61 20.61
C ASP A 71 9.68 -7.04 20.74
N SER A 72 8.44 -7.22 21.19
CA SER A 72 7.64 -8.44 21.05
C SER A 72 6.75 -8.46 19.80
N TRP A 73 6.55 -7.31 19.14
CA TRP A 73 5.64 -7.19 18.01
C TRP A 73 6.24 -7.76 16.74
N GLU A 74 5.71 -8.88 16.28
CA GLU A 74 6.13 -9.53 15.04
C GLU A 74 5.47 -8.95 13.79
N LEU A 75 6.17 -9.01 12.67
CA LEU A 75 5.57 -8.85 11.34
C LEU A 75 5.25 -10.25 10.78
N PRO A 76 4.01 -10.53 10.37
CA PRO A 76 3.63 -11.85 9.87
C PRO A 76 4.23 -12.18 8.48
N ALA A 77 4.90 -11.22 7.83
CA ALA A 77 5.40 -11.36 6.46
C ALA A 77 6.71 -12.15 6.39
N VAL A 78 6.63 -13.38 5.87
CA VAL A 78 7.80 -14.28 5.83
C VAL A 78 8.94 -13.77 4.96
N LYS A 79 8.60 -13.22 3.79
CA LYS A 79 9.57 -12.82 2.75
C LYS A 79 9.91 -11.33 2.77
N THR A 80 9.31 -10.54 3.66
CA THR A 80 9.44 -9.09 3.65
C THR A 80 9.73 -8.57 5.05
N LEU A 81 10.68 -7.65 5.19
CA LEU A 81 11.03 -7.03 6.46
C LEU A 81 11.37 -5.55 6.26
N ASP A 82 11.12 -4.72 7.26
CA ASP A 82 11.51 -3.32 7.24
C ASP A 82 13.01 -3.12 7.57
N ALA A 83 13.60 -2.05 7.08
CA ALA A 83 14.96 -1.65 7.40
C ALA A 83 15.17 -0.14 7.29
N VAL A 84 16.23 0.37 7.90
CA VAL A 84 16.67 1.76 7.72
C VAL A 84 17.86 1.79 6.76
N ARG A 85 17.72 2.52 5.67
CA ARG A 85 18.82 2.79 4.75
C ARG A 85 19.75 3.84 5.34
N CYS A 86 21.01 3.47 5.59
CA CYS A 86 21.95 4.25 6.38
C CYS A 86 22.34 5.60 5.75
N ARG A 87 22.40 5.68 4.41
CA ARG A 87 22.90 6.90 3.72
C ARG A 87 22.00 8.13 3.89
N ASP A 88 20.70 7.92 4.11
CA ASP A 88 19.70 9.00 4.18
C ASP A 88 18.66 8.80 5.29
N ASN A 89 18.88 7.82 6.18
CA ASN A 89 18.00 7.46 7.28
C ASN A 89 16.54 7.23 6.86
N LYS A 90 16.33 6.74 5.64
CA LYS A 90 14.99 6.44 5.14
C LYS A 90 14.55 5.03 5.51
N HIS A 91 13.30 4.91 5.92
CA HIS A 91 12.64 3.61 6.09
C HIS A 91 12.41 3.00 4.72
N VAL A 92 12.80 1.74 4.56
CA VAL A 92 12.65 0.95 3.34
C VAL A 92 12.09 -0.43 3.69
N SER A 93 11.54 -1.09 2.68
CA SER A 93 11.15 -2.50 2.75
C SER A 93 12.20 -3.35 2.04
N LEU A 94 12.56 -4.48 2.63
CA LEU A 94 13.41 -5.52 2.08
C LEU A 94 12.54 -6.72 1.73
N LYS A 95 12.56 -7.17 0.48
CA LYS A 95 11.89 -8.40 0.03
C LYS A 95 12.93 -9.41 -0.43
N LYS A 96 12.86 -10.65 0.08
CA LYS A 96 13.61 -11.79 -0.46
C LYS A 96 12.92 -12.26 -1.74
N SER A 97 13.57 -12.05 -2.88
CA SER A 97 13.19 -12.66 -4.17
C SER A 97 14.09 -13.86 -4.42
N ILE A 98 13.55 -15.06 -4.28
CA ILE A 98 14.26 -16.30 -4.55
C ILE A 98 13.61 -16.88 -5.80
N PRO A 99 14.30 -16.91 -6.95
CA PRO A 99 13.76 -17.51 -8.15
C PRO A 99 13.36 -18.96 -7.88
N SER A 100 12.12 -19.30 -8.16
CA SER A 100 11.72 -20.69 -8.39
C SER A 100 11.77 -20.97 -9.89
N ASP A 101 11.62 -22.23 -10.28
CA ASP A 101 11.42 -22.62 -11.68
C ASP A 101 10.06 -22.11 -12.24
N ASP A 102 9.28 -21.38 -11.45
CA ASP A 102 8.04 -20.74 -11.87
C ASP A 102 8.34 -19.45 -12.65
N GLU A 103 7.88 -19.38 -13.90
CA GLU A 103 8.00 -18.21 -14.79
C GLU A 103 7.47 -16.89 -14.15
N GLU A 104 6.58 -17.00 -13.15
CA GLU A 104 6.00 -15.88 -12.41
C GLU A 104 7.05 -15.08 -11.61
N ALA A 105 7.97 -15.78 -10.93
CA ALA A 105 8.99 -15.13 -10.10
C ALA A 105 10.01 -14.33 -10.94
N GLN A 106 10.29 -14.80 -12.16
CA GLN A 106 11.19 -14.12 -13.10
C GLN A 106 10.53 -12.87 -13.70
N ASN A 107 9.22 -12.95 -14.00
CA ASN A 107 8.46 -11.82 -14.53
C ASN A 107 8.37 -10.64 -13.55
N GLU A 108 8.22 -10.89 -12.24
CA GLU A 108 8.09 -9.80 -11.25
C GLU A 108 9.30 -8.86 -11.27
N LEU A 109 10.51 -9.42 -11.22
CA LEU A 109 11.73 -8.64 -11.15
C LEU A 109 11.96 -7.82 -12.42
N GLU A 110 11.75 -8.43 -13.60
CA GLU A 110 11.93 -7.74 -14.88
C GLU A 110 10.97 -6.55 -15.01
N ILE A 111 9.70 -6.75 -14.63
CA ILE A 111 8.69 -5.69 -14.65
C ILE A 111 9.04 -4.58 -13.67
N LEU A 112 9.43 -4.91 -12.43
CA LEU A 112 9.84 -3.90 -11.45
C LEU A 112 11.07 -3.13 -11.89
N GLN A 113 12.06 -3.80 -12.48
CA GLN A 113 13.24 -3.14 -13.04
C GLN A 113 12.84 -2.16 -14.14
N TYR A 114 12.02 -2.57 -15.10
CA TYR A 114 11.53 -1.70 -16.15
C TYR A 114 10.79 -0.47 -15.61
N LEU A 115 9.84 -0.69 -14.68
CA LEU A 115 9.03 0.38 -14.08
C LEU A 115 9.86 1.35 -13.23
N SER A 116 11.09 0.97 -12.86
CA SER A 116 12.02 1.76 -12.04
C SER A 116 13.16 2.40 -12.84
N GLN A 117 13.24 2.15 -14.15
CA GLN A 117 14.23 2.76 -15.05
C GLN A 117 14.04 4.28 -15.13
N ASP A 118 15.14 5.01 -15.29
CA ASP A 118 15.11 6.46 -15.52
C ASP A 118 14.26 6.78 -16.76
N GLY A 119 13.48 7.86 -16.70
CA GLY A 119 12.48 8.21 -17.71
C GLY A 119 11.13 7.48 -17.56
N ILE A 120 11.12 6.20 -17.15
CA ILE A 120 9.88 5.47 -16.83
C ILE A 120 9.40 5.79 -15.42
N ARG A 121 10.33 5.76 -14.44
CA ARG A 121 10.08 6.13 -13.04
C ARG A 121 9.60 7.56 -12.88
N ASP A 122 10.09 8.46 -13.73
CA ASP A 122 9.88 9.90 -13.59
C ASP A 122 8.49 10.35 -14.10
N ASP A 123 7.73 9.48 -14.78
CA ASP A 123 6.35 9.77 -15.15
C ASP A 123 5.49 9.86 -13.88
N PRO A 124 4.80 10.99 -13.63
CA PRO A 124 3.99 11.16 -12.43
C PRO A 124 2.82 10.16 -12.35
N ARG A 125 2.38 9.61 -13.48
CA ARG A 125 1.34 8.57 -13.56
C ARG A 125 1.87 7.18 -13.23
N ASN A 126 3.19 7.02 -13.09
CA ASN A 126 3.77 5.78 -12.64
C ASN A 126 3.49 5.58 -11.14
N HIS A 127 2.39 4.88 -10.87
CA HIS A 127 1.99 4.41 -9.55
C HIS A 127 2.41 2.95 -9.32
N ALA A 128 3.49 2.47 -9.93
CA ALA A 128 4.05 1.16 -9.59
C ALA A 128 5.06 1.26 -8.44
N LEU A 129 5.17 0.19 -7.65
CA LEU A 129 6.24 0.05 -6.66
C LEU A 129 7.61 0.24 -7.31
N GLN A 130 8.44 1.05 -6.68
CA GLN A 130 9.76 1.40 -7.21
C GLN A 130 10.84 0.51 -6.59
N LEU A 131 11.71 -0.05 -7.42
CA LEU A 131 12.92 -0.74 -7.01
C LEU A 131 14.01 0.30 -6.75
N LEU A 132 14.43 0.42 -5.49
CA LEU A 132 15.44 1.40 -5.04
C LEU A 132 16.86 0.83 -5.11
N ASP A 133 17.00 -0.48 -4.92
CA ASP A 133 18.26 -1.21 -4.93
C ASP A 133 17.96 -2.72 -5.04
N SER A 134 18.93 -3.50 -5.50
CA SER A 134 18.85 -4.96 -5.53
C SER A 134 20.23 -5.59 -5.45
N PHE A 135 20.40 -6.62 -4.62
CA PHE A 135 21.69 -7.30 -4.47
C PHE A 135 21.53 -8.77 -4.05
N PRO A 136 22.55 -9.64 -4.28
CA PRO A 136 22.44 -11.07 -3.99
C PRO A 136 22.17 -11.42 -2.53
N ILE A 137 21.38 -12.47 -2.32
CA ILE A 137 21.20 -13.15 -1.03
C ILE A 137 22.37 -14.15 -0.86
N PRO A 138 23.20 -14.03 0.20
CA PRO A 138 24.29 -14.96 0.43
C PRO A 138 23.78 -16.41 0.57
N GLY A 139 24.42 -17.35 -0.12
CA GLY A 139 24.08 -18.77 -0.07
C GLY A 139 22.87 -19.18 -0.93
N SER A 140 22.21 -18.25 -1.63
CA SER A 140 21.11 -18.56 -2.55
C SER A 140 21.57 -18.51 -4.01
N THR A 141 21.19 -19.50 -4.80
CA THR A 141 21.39 -19.48 -6.26
C THR A 141 20.40 -18.50 -6.89
N ASN A 142 20.89 -17.41 -7.47
CA ASN A 142 20.10 -16.35 -8.11
C ASN A 142 19.11 -15.58 -7.20
N GLY A 143 19.12 -15.80 -5.89
CA GLY A 143 18.32 -15.04 -4.94
C GLY A 143 18.80 -13.60 -4.78
N LEU A 144 17.85 -12.65 -4.73
CA LEU A 144 18.09 -11.22 -4.58
C LEU A 144 17.30 -10.65 -3.39
N PHE A 145 17.94 -9.80 -2.61
CA PHE A 145 17.24 -8.81 -1.80
C PHE A 145 16.80 -7.68 -2.72
N LEU A 146 15.51 -7.37 -2.70
CA LEU A 146 14.93 -6.21 -3.37
C LEU A 146 14.64 -5.15 -2.32
N VAL A 147 15.08 -3.92 -2.55
CA VAL A 147 14.82 -2.79 -1.67
C VAL A 147 13.78 -1.89 -2.32
N THR A 148 12.68 -1.65 -1.63
CA THR A 148 11.57 -0.81 -2.12
C THR A 148 11.19 0.25 -1.09
N PRO A 149 10.39 1.28 -1.45
CA PRO A 149 9.81 2.18 -0.47
C PRO A 149 9.06 1.40 0.62
N PHE A 150 9.13 1.91 1.86
CA PHE A 150 8.29 1.43 2.94
C PHE A 150 6.90 2.06 2.82
N LEU A 151 5.88 1.24 2.59
CA LEU A 151 4.51 1.68 2.34
C LEU A 151 3.58 1.17 3.44
N SER A 152 2.49 1.89 3.68
CA SER A 152 1.40 1.48 4.58
C SER A 152 0.24 0.89 3.80
N ASP A 153 -0.64 0.17 4.49
CA ASP A 153 -1.93 -0.21 3.94
C ASP A 153 -2.69 1.02 3.42
N TRP A 154 -3.40 0.84 2.31
CA TRP A 154 -4.10 1.92 1.63
C TRP A 154 -5.12 2.65 2.52
N ASP A 155 -5.64 2.01 3.58
CA ASP A 155 -6.65 2.53 4.52
C ASP A 155 -6.13 2.79 5.94
N ALA A 156 -4.81 2.67 6.17
CA ALA A 156 -4.18 2.90 7.49
C ALA A 156 -4.54 4.26 8.14
N VAL A 157 -4.84 5.27 7.33
CA VAL A 157 -5.39 6.56 7.78
C VAL A 157 -6.77 6.78 7.16
N PRO A 158 -7.90 6.80 7.89
CA PRO A 158 -9.22 6.80 7.26
C PRO A 158 -9.49 8.03 6.36
N PHE A 159 -10.29 7.84 5.31
CA PHE A 159 -10.81 8.96 4.50
C PHE A 159 -11.71 9.85 5.35
N CYS A 160 -11.36 11.13 5.42
CA CYS A 160 -12.08 12.15 6.17
C CYS A 160 -12.84 13.11 5.25
N ARG A 161 -12.37 13.31 4.01
CA ARG A 161 -12.99 14.22 3.03
C ARG A 161 -13.39 13.51 1.74
N PHE A 162 -14.43 14.02 1.09
CA PHE A 162 -14.84 13.53 -0.22
C PHE A 162 -13.75 13.70 -1.28
N SER A 163 -12.99 14.81 -1.23
CA SER A 163 -11.84 15.03 -2.12
C SER A 163 -10.74 13.97 -1.97
N GLU A 164 -10.57 13.37 -0.80
CA GLU A 164 -9.56 12.33 -0.57
C GLU A 164 -9.97 11.01 -1.23
N LEU A 165 -11.27 10.71 -1.25
CA LEU A 165 -11.81 9.57 -2.01
C LEU A 165 -11.68 9.81 -3.53
N MET A 166 -11.91 11.05 -3.97
CA MET A 166 -11.74 11.41 -5.37
C MET A 166 -10.27 11.26 -5.81
N ASP A 167 -9.35 11.79 -5.00
CA ASP A 167 -7.91 11.69 -5.24
C ASP A 167 -7.43 10.23 -5.29
N PHE A 168 -7.92 9.38 -4.39
CA PHE A 168 -7.65 7.94 -4.45
C PHE A 168 -8.09 7.32 -5.79
N ILE A 169 -9.34 7.52 -6.21
CA ILE A 169 -9.84 6.96 -7.48
C ILE A 169 -9.00 7.46 -8.66
N GLN A 170 -8.71 8.77 -8.69
CA GLN A 170 -7.89 9.38 -9.74
C GLN A 170 -6.52 8.71 -9.85
N GLN A 171 -5.79 8.58 -8.74
CA GLN A 171 -4.44 8.01 -8.74
C GLN A 171 -4.42 6.53 -9.18
N ILE A 172 -5.41 5.73 -8.73
CA ILE A 172 -5.50 4.32 -9.14
C ILE A 172 -5.79 4.20 -10.65
N LEU A 173 -6.64 5.05 -11.21
CA LEU A 173 -6.90 5.09 -12.66
C LEU A 173 -5.71 5.62 -13.46
N GLU A 174 -5.01 6.65 -12.97
CA GLU A 174 -3.76 7.17 -13.57
C GLU A 174 -2.71 6.06 -13.64
N GLY A 175 -2.51 5.34 -12.54
CA GLY A 175 -1.60 4.21 -12.46
C GLY A 175 -1.96 3.07 -13.41
N LEU A 176 -3.25 2.71 -13.45
CA LEU A 176 -3.71 1.64 -14.34
C LEU A 176 -3.53 2.02 -15.82
N GLN A 177 -3.91 3.24 -16.19
CA GLN A 177 -3.71 3.76 -17.54
C GLN A 177 -2.22 3.77 -17.91
N PHE A 178 -1.34 4.14 -16.99
CA PHE A 178 0.11 4.12 -17.20
C PHE A 178 0.63 2.70 -17.44
N LEU A 179 0.28 1.73 -16.58
CA LEU A 179 0.66 0.33 -16.78
C LEU A 179 0.17 -0.19 -18.13
N HIS A 180 -1.09 0.06 -18.44
CA HIS A 180 -1.69 -0.35 -19.71
C HIS A 180 -1.02 0.33 -20.89
N SER A 181 -0.62 1.61 -20.80
CA SER A 181 0.10 2.31 -21.88
C SER A 181 1.50 1.73 -22.11
N ASN A 182 2.11 1.15 -21.08
CA ASN A 182 3.38 0.43 -21.15
C ASN A 182 3.23 -1.07 -21.50
N HIS A 183 2.03 -1.47 -21.97
CA HIS A 183 1.71 -2.86 -22.32
C HIS A 183 1.91 -3.85 -21.16
N ILE A 184 1.67 -3.39 -19.93
CA ILE A 184 1.68 -4.20 -18.72
C ILE A 184 0.24 -4.35 -18.24
N ALA A 185 -0.19 -5.60 -18.06
CA ALA A 185 -1.42 -5.93 -17.35
C ALA A 185 -1.06 -6.53 -15.99
N HIS A 186 -1.65 -6.00 -14.91
CA HIS A 186 -1.27 -6.38 -13.55
C HIS A 186 -1.80 -7.77 -13.17
N ARG A 187 -3.02 -8.08 -13.62
CA ARG A 187 -3.78 -9.32 -13.43
C ARG A 187 -4.19 -9.65 -12.00
N ASP A 188 -3.74 -8.87 -11.01
CA ASP A 188 -4.08 -9.04 -9.60
C ASP A 188 -4.11 -7.71 -8.85
N ALA A 189 -4.56 -6.63 -9.50
CA ALA A 189 -4.64 -5.28 -8.93
C ALA A 189 -5.78 -5.11 -7.91
N GLN A 190 -5.93 -6.08 -7.01
CA GLN A 190 -6.89 -6.07 -5.91
C GLN A 190 -6.48 -5.07 -4.82
N ILE A 191 -7.40 -4.79 -3.89
CA ILE A 191 -7.15 -3.80 -2.83
C ILE A 191 -5.94 -4.13 -1.94
N ALA A 192 -5.66 -5.41 -1.68
CA ALA A 192 -4.50 -5.84 -0.92
C ALA A 192 -3.15 -5.56 -1.62
N ASN A 193 -3.18 -5.35 -2.94
CA ASN A 193 -2.01 -5.01 -3.76
C ASN A 193 -1.96 -3.52 -4.10
N ILE A 194 -2.74 -2.69 -3.39
CA ILE A 194 -2.67 -1.24 -3.44
C ILE A 194 -2.18 -0.77 -2.07
N MET A 195 -1.05 -0.08 -2.05
CA MET A 195 -0.47 0.48 -0.83
C MET A 195 -0.37 2.00 -0.92
N MET A 196 -0.13 2.65 0.22
CA MET A 196 -0.04 4.09 0.37
C MET A 196 1.34 4.48 0.89
N ASP A 197 2.00 5.44 0.24
CA ASP A 197 3.06 6.21 0.89
C ASP A 197 2.42 7.22 1.85
N ALA A 198 2.39 6.84 3.12
CA ALA A 198 1.79 7.61 4.19
C ALA A 198 2.80 8.46 4.95
N SER A 199 4.08 8.44 4.57
CA SER A 199 5.19 9.02 5.35
C SER A 199 4.95 10.48 5.74
N LEU A 200 4.35 11.27 4.85
CA LEU A 200 4.06 12.70 5.09
C LEU A 200 2.84 12.98 5.98
N LEU A 201 2.01 11.96 6.25
CA LEU A 201 0.86 12.05 7.14
C LEU A 201 1.28 11.99 8.61
N TYR A 202 2.41 11.37 8.92
CA TYR A 202 2.92 11.24 10.27
C TYR A 202 3.86 12.40 10.61
N SER A 203 3.92 12.75 11.90
CA SER A 203 4.87 13.76 12.39
C SER A 203 6.34 13.29 12.32
N GLU A 204 6.55 11.99 12.18
CA GLU A 204 7.85 11.30 12.18
C GLU A 204 7.66 9.86 11.65
N PRO A 205 8.72 9.05 11.47
CA PRO A 205 8.60 7.65 11.05
C PRO A 205 7.72 6.83 12.00
N PHE A 206 6.83 6.02 11.44
CA PHE A 206 5.90 5.17 12.18
C PHE A 206 6.39 3.74 12.30
N HIS A 207 5.93 3.05 13.34
CA HIS A 207 6.33 1.68 13.62
C HIS A 207 5.76 0.69 12.58
N PRO A 208 6.56 -0.26 12.07
CA PRO A 208 6.09 -1.22 11.06
C PRO A 208 4.95 -2.12 11.50
N CYS A 209 4.93 -2.56 12.76
CA CYS A 209 3.88 -3.42 13.29
C CYS A 209 2.65 -2.65 13.76
N ASP A 210 2.80 -1.35 14.07
CA ASP A 210 1.71 -0.47 14.48
C ASP A 210 1.93 0.94 13.91
N PRO A 211 1.35 1.24 12.73
CA PRO A 211 1.55 2.53 12.06
C PRO A 211 1.11 3.75 12.86
N HIS A 212 0.45 3.59 14.00
CA HIS A 212 0.05 4.70 14.86
C HIS A 212 1.02 4.96 16.01
N SER A 213 2.11 4.21 16.14
CA SER A 213 3.08 4.32 17.23
C SER A 213 4.46 4.77 16.74
N SER A 214 5.24 5.41 17.62
CA SER A 214 6.66 5.72 17.39
C SER A 214 7.48 4.45 17.22
N LEU A 215 8.66 4.56 16.61
CA LEU A 215 9.51 3.39 16.31
C LEU A 215 9.92 2.55 17.54
N ASP A 216 9.87 3.12 18.74
CA ASP A 216 10.13 2.44 20.02
C ASP A 216 8.84 1.97 20.72
N GLY A 217 7.68 2.15 20.09
CA GLY A 217 6.36 1.85 20.62
C GLY A 217 5.94 2.71 21.82
N ALA A 218 6.74 3.70 22.22
CA ALA A 218 6.53 4.42 23.48
C ALA A 218 5.38 5.43 23.44
N ARG A 219 4.99 5.92 22.25
CA ARG A 219 3.92 6.92 22.12
C ARG A 219 3.14 6.80 20.83
N ARG A 220 1.90 7.31 20.87
CA ARG A 220 1.05 7.46 19.70
C ARG A 220 1.47 8.67 18.87
N LEU A 221 1.49 8.50 17.55
CA LEU A 221 1.85 9.55 16.62
C LEU A 221 0.69 10.50 16.33
N LYS A 222 1.04 11.75 16.04
CA LYS A 222 0.10 12.71 15.49
C LYS A 222 -0.03 12.46 13.99
N ILE A 223 -1.24 12.18 13.54
CA ILE A 223 -1.55 11.83 12.16
C ILE A 223 -2.38 12.95 11.52
N LYS A 224 -1.91 13.44 10.38
CA LYS A 224 -2.63 14.41 9.55
C LYS A 224 -3.71 13.71 8.74
N ARG A 225 -4.74 14.46 8.32
CA ARG A 225 -5.68 13.97 7.31
C ARG A 225 -4.98 13.85 5.96
N ARG A 226 -5.50 12.99 5.08
CA ARG A 226 -4.98 12.83 3.71
C ARG A 226 -4.99 14.14 2.93
N SER A 227 -5.96 15.02 3.19
CA SER A 227 -6.06 16.35 2.58
C SER A 227 -5.06 17.39 3.12
N GLU A 228 -4.27 17.07 4.14
CA GLU A 228 -3.29 17.98 4.77
C GLU A 228 -1.84 17.64 4.39
N ALA A 229 -1.60 16.57 3.64
CA ALA A 229 -0.30 16.21 3.10
C ALA A 229 -0.45 15.58 1.71
N SER A 230 0.63 15.50 0.94
CA SER A 230 0.61 14.74 -0.31
C SER A 230 0.60 13.24 0.00
N VAL A 231 -0.40 12.53 -0.50
CA VAL A 231 -0.52 11.07 -0.39
C VAL A 231 -0.34 10.47 -1.77
N ARG A 232 0.41 9.38 -1.88
CA ARG A 232 0.57 8.65 -3.14
C ARG A 232 0.25 7.17 -2.96
N TYR A 233 -0.51 6.60 -3.88
CA TYR A 233 -0.82 5.17 -3.90
C TYR A 233 0.03 4.43 -4.91
N TYR A 234 0.33 3.17 -4.63
CA TYR A 234 1.16 2.33 -5.47
C TYR A 234 0.54 0.94 -5.64
N PHE A 235 0.58 0.42 -6.87
CA PHE A 235 0.43 -0.98 -7.18
C PHE A 235 1.69 -1.73 -6.75
N ILE A 236 1.50 -2.82 -6.03
CA ILE A 236 2.55 -3.72 -5.57
C ILE A 236 2.29 -5.13 -6.11
N ASP A 237 3.28 -6.02 -5.96
CA ASP A 237 3.18 -7.44 -6.30
C ASP A 237 2.84 -7.69 -7.79
N PHE A 238 3.89 -7.63 -8.61
CA PHE A 238 3.80 -7.89 -10.06
C PHE A 238 3.99 -9.37 -10.41
N GLY A 239 3.91 -10.29 -9.44
CA GLY A 239 4.18 -11.73 -9.66
C GLY A 239 3.26 -12.38 -10.70
N LEU A 240 2.03 -11.89 -10.85
CA LEU A 240 1.07 -12.39 -11.85
C LEU A 240 1.00 -11.52 -13.10
N SER A 241 1.74 -10.43 -13.15
CA SER A 241 1.65 -9.47 -14.24
C SER A 241 2.17 -10.03 -15.57
N SER A 242 1.66 -9.49 -16.67
CA SER A 242 2.14 -9.80 -18.01
C SER A 242 2.59 -8.53 -18.68
N ARG A 243 3.79 -8.56 -19.28
CA ARG A 243 4.34 -7.46 -20.07
C ARG A 243 4.49 -7.90 -21.53
N PHE A 244 4.05 -7.06 -22.44
CA PHE A 244 4.22 -7.27 -23.89
C PHE A 244 5.17 -6.22 -24.46
N PRO A 245 5.97 -6.55 -25.49
CA PRO A 245 6.89 -5.57 -26.09
C PRO A 245 6.19 -4.37 -26.75
N SER A 246 5.00 -4.58 -27.32
CA SER A 246 4.24 -3.54 -28.01
C SER A 246 2.72 -3.78 -27.97
N LEU A 247 1.95 -2.86 -28.55
CA LEU A 247 0.51 -3.02 -28.72
C LEU A 247 0.18 -4.20 -29.65
N ALA A 248 0.98 -4.41 -30.70
CA ALA A 248 0.77 -5.48 -31.67
C ALA A 248 1.07 -6.87 -31.09
N ASP A 249 1.92 -6.94 -30.05
CA ASP A 249 2.29 -8.18 -29.39
C ASP A 249 1.31 -8.59 -28.27
N ARG A 250 0.33 -7.73 -27.95
CA ARG A 250 -0.69 -8.06 -26.96
C ARG A 250 -1.49 -9.26 -27.43
N ARG A 251 -1.60 -10.23 -26.54
CA ARG A 251 -2.35 -11.47 -26.77
C ARG A 251 -3.16 -11.82 -25.54
N LEU A 252 -4.15 -12.69 -25.74
CA LEU A 252 -4.88 -13.31 -24.65
C LEU A 252 -3.90 -14.13 -23.79
N VAL A 253 -4.13 -14.14 -22.49
CA VAL A 253 -3.35 -14.93 -21.53
C VAL A 253 -4.20 -16.06 -20.96
N THR A 254 -3.54 -17.03 -20.33
CA THR A 254 -4.18 -18.16 -19.67
C THR A 254 -3.87 -18.16 -18.18
N GLY A 255 -4.56 -19.02 -17.43
CA GLY A 255 -4.31 -19.27 -16.01
C GLY A 255 -5.41 -18.72 -15.10
N VAL A 256 -5.58 -19.40 -13.97
CA VAL A 256 -6.59 -19.10 -12.92
C VAL A 256 -6.03 -18.27 -11.76
N LYS A 257 -4.72 -17.99 -11.78
CA LYS A 257 -4.04 -17.35 -10.66
C LYS A 257 -4.39 -15.86 -10.62
N GLY A 258 -4.92 -15.42 -9.49
CA GLY A 258 -5.42 -14.07 -9.19
C GLY A 258 -6.46 -14.18 -8.08
N ARG A 259 -6.54 -13.22 -7.14
CA ARG A 259 -7.47 -13.38 -6.00
C ARG A 259 -8.89 -12.90 -6.30
N GLU A 260 -9.08 -12.09 -7.34
CA GLU A 260 -10.42 -11.64 -7.76
C GLU A 260 -11.15 -12.72 -8.57
N GLN A 261 -11.57 -13.77 -7.87
CA GLN A 261 -12.22 -14.95 -8.44
C GLN A 261 -13.67 -14.70 -8.88
N ARG A 262 -14.17 -13.46 -8.81
CA ARG A 262 -15.50 -13.09 -9.35
C ARG A 262 -15.45 -12.64 -10.80
N ALA A 263 -14.26 -12.43 -11.36
CA ALA A 263 -14.10 -12.13 -12.77
C ALA A 263 -14.66 -13.31 -13.61
N PRO A 264 -15.67 -13.09 -14.47
CA PRO A 264 -16.35 -14.17 -15.20
C PRO A 264 -15.40 -15.05 -16.02
N GLU A 265 -14.35 -14.46 -16.57
CA GLU A 265 -13.32 -15.16 -17.33
C GLU A 265 -12.46 -16.11 -16.48
N LEU A 266 -12.37 -15.91 -15.16
CA LEU A 266 -11.60 -16.76 -14.24
C LEU A 266 -12.45 -17.84 -13.56
N LEU A 267 -13.78 -17.75 -13.63
CA LEU A 267 -14.70 -18.70 -12.99
C LEU A 267 -14.60 -20.15 -13.51
N PRO A 268 -14.41 -20.41 -14.81
CA PRO A 268 -14.32 -21.78 -15.30
C PRO A 268 -13.13 -22.52 -14.68
N THR A 269 -13.32 -23.80 -14.34
CA THR A 269 -12.22 -24.65 -13.82
C THR A 269 -11.01 -24.68 -14.75
N ILE A 270 -11.24 -24.55 -16.05
CA ILE A 270 -10.22 -24.30 -17.07
C ILE A 270 -10.65 -23.03 -17.82
N PRO A 271 -10.11 -21.85 -17.45
CA PRO A 271 -10.43 -20.60 -18.12
C PRO A 271 -10.07 -20.65 -19.60
N PRO A 272 -10.93 -20.14 -20.50
CA PRO A 272 -10.49 -19.82 -21.85
C PRO A 272 -9.43 -18.71 -21.81
N PRO A 273 -8.59 -18.56 -22.85
CA PRO A 273 -7.72 -17.39 -22.96
C PRO A 273 -8.53 -16.10 -22.85
N TYR A 274 -8.06 -15.14 -22.06
CA TYR A 274 -8.76 -13.89 -21.78
C TYR A 274 -7.87 -12.66 -21.98
N ASP A 275 -8.50 -11.50 -22.16
CA ASP A 275 -7.80 -10.22 -22.25
C ASP A 275 -7.38 -9.77 -20.85
N PRO A 276 -6.06 -9.75 -20.53
CA PRO A 276 -5.61 -9.40 -19.19
C PRO A 276 -5.84 -7.93 -18.83
N PHE A 277 -5.95 -7.05 -19.83
CA PHE A 277 -6.22 -5.63 -19.62
C PHE A 277 -7.70 -5.42 -19.23
N LYS A 278 -8.62 -6.18 -19.82
CA LYS A 278 -10.04 -6.15 -19.40
C LYS A 278 -10.26 -6.80 -18.03
N LEU A 279 -9.43 -7.77 -17.65
CA LEU A 279 -9.41 -8.30 -16.29
C LEU A 279 -9.04 -7.20 -15.28
N ASP A 280 -7.97 -6.44 -15.52
CA ASP A 280 -7.58 -5.35 -14.61
C ASP A 280 -8.69 -4.32 -14.41
N ILE A 281 -9.41 -3.95 -15.48
CA ILE A 281 -10.54 -3.01 -15.42
C ILE A 281 -11.65 -3.54 -14.50
N PHE A 282 -11.94 -4.84 -14.60
CA PHE A 282 -12.91 -5.48 -13.72
C PHE A 282 -12.44 -5.47 -12.27
N THR A 283 -11.19 -5.87 -12.01
CA THR A 283 -10.61 -5.93 -10.67
C THR A 283 -10.60 -4.55 -10.01
N ILE A 284 -10.18 -3.49 -10.71
CA ILE A 284 -10.24 -2.12 -10.19
C ILE A 284 -11.68 -1.62 -10.02
N GLY A 285 -12.58 -1.99 -10.94
CA GLY A 285 -14.01 -1.72 -10.78
C GLY A 285 -14.57 -2.31 -9.49
N MET A 286 -14.18 -3.55 -9.15
CA MET A 286 -14.55 -4.22 -7.90
C MET A 286 -13.93 -3.54 -6.68
N VAL A 287 -12.65 -3.14 -6.75
CA VAL A 287 -11.99 -2.34 -5.70
C VAL A 287 -12.81 -1.09 -5.38
N PHE A 288 -13.19 -0.30 -6.38
CA PHE A 288 -13.98 0.91 -6.17
C PHE A 288 -15.40 0.60 -5.67
N LYS A 289 -16.05 -0.43 -6.23
CA LYS A 289 -17.40 -0.84 -5.83
C LYS A 289 -17.46 -1.14 -4.33
N GLU A 290 -16.55 -1.97 -3.83
CA GLU A 290 -16.58 -2.48 -2.45
C GLU A 290 -15.98 -1.53 -1.44
N ASN A 291 -14.88 -0.86 -1.80
CA ASN A 291 -14.11 -0.07 -0.85
C ASN A 291 -14.50 1.40 -0.84
N ILE A 292 -15.19 1.88 -1.88
CA ILE A 292 -15.57 3.28 -2.00
C ILE A 292 -17.10 3.43 -2.13
N PHE A 293 -17.71 2.87 -3.17
CA PHE A 293 -19.10 3.17 -3.54
C PHE A 293 -20.13 2.53 -2.59
N GLN A 294 -19.80 1.36 -2.03
CA GLN A 294 -20.63 0.73 -1.00
C GLN A 294 -20.38 1.34 0.38
N LYS A 295 -19.17 1.85 0.65
CA LYS A 295 -18.79 2.40 1.97
C LYS A 295 -19.10 3.88 2.14
N TYR A 296 -19.24 4.66 1.07
CA TYR A 296 -19.42 6.11 1.16
C TYR A 296 -20.54 6.65 0.24
N TYR A 297 -21.23 7.70 0.71
CA TYR A 297 -22.19 8.48 -0.07
C TYR A 297 -21.51 9.50 -0.99
N GLY A 298 -22.20 9.89 -2.07
CA GLY A 298 -21.80 10.99 -2.97
C GLY A 298 -21.50 10.57 -4.40
N PHE A 299 -21.40 9.27 -4.68
CA PHE A 299 -21.02 8.74 -6.01
C PHE A 299 -22.21 8.31 -6.88
N HIS A 300 -23.43 8.77 -6.61
CA HIS A 300 -24.64 8.31 -7.32
C HIS A 300 -24.53 8.49 -8.84
N GLY A 301 -23.93 9.59 -9.31
CA GLY A 301 -23.72 9.85 -10.74
C GLY A 301 -22.66 8.96 -11.41
N LEU A 302 -21.83 8.25 -10.64
CA LEU A 302 -20.80 7.34 -11.16
C LEU A 302 -21.19 5.87 -11.12
N ARG A 303 -22.37 5.51 -10.59
CA ARG A 303 -22.79 4.10 -10.53
C ARG A 303 -22.79 3.43 -11.92
N PRO A 304 -23.37 4.03 -12.98
CA PRO A 304 -23.31 3.43 -14.32
C PRO A 304 -21.89 3.22 -14.84
N TRP A 305 -20.94 4.05 -14.42
CA TRP A 305 -19.53 3.93 -14.79
C TRP A 305 -18.87 2.71 -14.11
N ILE A 306 -19.11 2.50 -12.81
CA ILE A 306 -18.67 1.29 -12.10
C ILE A 306 -19.32 0.02 -12.65
N ASP A 307 -20.62 0.09 -12.98
CA ASP A 307 -21.33 -1.05 -13.57
C ASP A 307 -20.73 -1.46 -14.92
N ARG A 308 -20.27 -0.49 -15.73
CA ARG A 308 -19.52 -0.78 -16.97
C ARG A 308 -18.15 -1.39 -16.71
N MET A 309 -17.38 -0.89 -15.72
CA MET A 309 -16.08 -1.47 -15.37
C MET A 309 -16.22 -2.92 -14.89
N THR A 310 -17.31 -3.22 -14.18
CA THR A 310 -17.62 -4.54 -13.61
C THR A 310 -18.59 -5.37 -14.47
N ALA A 311 -18.70 -5.04 -15.77
CA ALA A 311 -19.58 -5.74 -16.69
C ALA A 311 -19.16 -7.21 -16.85
N VAL A 312 -20.14 -8.10 -16.98
CA VAL A 312 -19.90 -9.55 -17.17
C VAL A 312 -19.15 -9.80 -18.46
N ASP A 313 -19.59 -9.19 -19.56
CA ASP A 313 -18.89 -9.23 -20.85
C ASP A 313 -17.62 -8.36 -20.79
N PRO A 314 -16.40 -8.94 -20.92
CA PRO A 314 -15.14 -8.19 -20.94
C PRO A 314 -15.09 -7.14 -22.05
N ASN A 315 -15.80 -7.34 -23.17
CA ASN A 315 -15.79 -6.40 -24.29
C ASN A 315 -16.61 -5.14 -23.99
N ALA A 316 -17.64 -5.24 -23.15
CA ALA A 316 -18.43 -4.10 -22.69
C ALA A 316 -17.69 -3.19 -21.70
N ARG A 317 -16.61 -3.70 -21.07
CA ARG A 317 -15.78 -2.94 -20.15
C ARG A 317 -14.95 -1.88 -20.91
N PRO A 318 -14.83 -0.65 -20.38
CA PRO A 318 -14.03 0.42 -20.98
C PRO A 318 -12.53 0.06 -21.00
N SER A 319 -11.74 0.79 -21.79
CA SER A 319 -10.28 0.79 -21.63
C SER A 319 -9.87 1.61 -20.38
N ALA A 320 -8.63 1.47 -19.91
CA ALA A 320 -8.13 2.30 -18.81
C ALA A 320 -8.14 3.80 -19.17
N ASP A 321 -7.85 4.14 -20.43
CA ASP A 321 -7.95 5.51 -20.95
C ASP A 321 -9.38 6.04 -20.88
N GLU A 322 -10.36 5.27 -21.38
CA GLU A 322 -11.76 5.67 -21.35
C GLU A 322 -12.26 5.80 -19.90
N ALA A 323 -11.89 4.86 -19.03
CA ALA A 323 -12.27 4.87 -17.63
C ALA A 323 -11.75 6.13 -16.91
N LEU A 324 -10.46 6.45 -17.08
CA LEU A 324 -9.83 7.65 -16.53
C LEU A 324 -10.49 8.92 -17.07
N ARG A 325 -10.67 9.01 -18.40
CA ARG A 325 -11.28 10.18 -19.05
C ARG A 325 -12.69 10.45 -18.53
N LEU A 326 -13.54 9.43 -18.42
CA LEU A 326 -14.91 9.56 -17.90
C LEU A 326 -14.92 9.97 -16.42
N TYR A 327 -14.02 9.40 -15.63
CA TYR A 327 -13.87 9.78 -14.23
C TYR A 327 -13.42 11.23 -14.08
N THR A 328 -12.41 11.67 -14.84
CA THR A 328 -11.91 13.05 -14.80
C THR A 328 -13.00 14.05 -15.19
N GLN A 329 -13.78 13.78 -16.24
CA GLN A 329 -14.93 14.62 -16.61
C GLN A 329 -15.94 14.75 -15.46
N TRP A 330 -16.26 13.64 -14.80
CA TRP A 330 -17.12 13.68 -13.62
C TRP A 330 -16.49 14.47 -12.46
N ALA A 331 -15.20 14.26 -12.18
CA ALA A 331 -14.49 14.91 -11.09
C ALA A 331 -14.44 16.44 -11.28
N GLU A 332 -14.21 16.91 -12.51
CA GLU A 332 -14.22 18.33 -12.88
C GLU A 332 -15.62 18.95 -12.75
N SER A 333 -16.69 18.17 -12.98
CA SER A 333 -18.06 18.63 -12.77
C SER A 333 -18.43 18.77 -11.29
N GLN A 334 -17.64 18.22 -10.36
CA GLN A 334 -17.89 18.34 -8.93
C GLN A 334 -17.50 19.74 -8.44
N GLY A 335 -18.52 20.52 -8.04
CA GLY A 335 -18.31 21.87 -7.49
C GLY A 335 -17.47 21.87 -6.19
N GLY A 336 -16.86 23.02 -5.89
CA GLY A 336 -15.97 23.16 -4.73
C GLY A 336 -16.62 22.87 -3.38
N LEU A 337 -17.96 22.91 -3.27
CA LEU A 337 -18.67 22.48 -2.06
C LEU A 337 -18.53 20.97 -1.83
N ALA A 338 -18.72 20.16 -2.86
CA ALA A 338 -18.59 18.70 -2.77
C ALA A 338 -17.16 18.30 -2.40
N GLN A 339 -16.16 18.95 -2.99
CA GLN A 339 -14.75 18.72 -2.66
C GLN A 339 -14.41 19.09 -1.20
N GLN A 340 -15.13 20.04 -0.61
CA GLN A 340 -14.96 20.43 0.80
C GLN A 340 -15.86 19.65 1.75
N SER A 341 -16.70 18.75 1.27
CA SER A 341 -17.53 17.90 2.12
C SER A 341 -16.72 16.82 2.83
N ASP A 342 -17.18 16.41 4.01
CA ASP A 342 -16.61 15.24 4.67
C ASP A 342 -17.01 13.97 3.91
N ALA A 343 -16.17 12.95 3.99
CA ALA A 343 -16.56 11.61 3.57
C ALA A 343 -17.70 11.12 4.47
N ILE A 344 -18.81 10.70 3.88
CA ILE A 344 -20.00 10.26 4.63
C ILE A 344 -20.12 8.75 4.48
N PRO A 345 -19.94 7.96 5.54
CA PRO A 345 -20.13 6.52 5.47
C PRO A 345 -21.57 6.14 5.10
N SER A 346 -21.70 5.10 4.29
CA SER A 346 -22.96 4.46 3.96
C SER A 346 -23.68 4.00 5.24
N GLY A 347 -25.01 4.10 5.27
CA GLY A 347 -25.81 3.79 6.45
C GLY A 347 -25.90 4.90 7.51
N CYS A 348 -25.19 6.04 7.36
CA CYS A 348 -25.35 7.18 8.28
C CYS A 348 -26.78 7.78 8.21
N SER A 349 -27.32 8.20 9.36
CA SER A 349 -28.65 8.82 9.47
C SER A 349 -28.78 10.11 8.64
N TRP A 350 -29.99 10.43 8.19
CA TRP A 350 -30.24 11.65 7.41
C TRP A 350 -29.83 12.92 8.16
N ILE A 351 -29.99 12.94 9.50
CA ILE A 351 -29.55 14.04 10.38
C ILE A 351 -28.03 14.21 10.29
N ARG A 352 -27.25 13.12 10.37
CA ARG A 352 -25.79 13.18 10.25
C ARG A 352 -25.36 13.69 8.88
N ARG A 353 -26.07 13.30 7.81
CA ARG A 353 -25.82 13.82 6.45
C ARG A 353 -26.09 15.32 6.35
N PHE A 354 -27.22 15.77 6.88
CA PHE A 354 -27.60 17.18 6.90
C PHE A 354 -26.55 18.03 7.65
N ILE A 355 -26.14 17.61 8.84
CA ILE A 355 -25.10 18.28 9.63
C ILE A 355 -23.77 18.33 8.87
N THR A 356 -23.40 17.24 8.20
CA THR A 356 -22.16 17.17 7.41
C THR A 356 -22.18 18.16 6.24
N ASN A 357 -23.30 18.24 5.50
CA ASN A 357 -23.48 19.21 4.43
C ASN A 357 -23.41 20.65 4.95
N LEU A 358 -24.02 20.93 6.10
CA LEU A 358 -23.95 22.25 6.73
C LEU A 358 -22.51 22.64 7.10
N ARG A 359 -21.74 21.72 7.66
CA ARG A 359 -20.30 21.93 7.94
C ARG A 359 -19.48 22.16 6.67
N ALA A 360 -19.80 21.47 5.57
CA ALA A 360 -19.18 21.69 4.27
C ALA A 360 -19.46 23.11 3.76
N MET A 361 -20.71 23.58 3.86
CA MET A 361 -21.10 24.94 3.46
C MET A 361 -20.34 26.01 4.25
N PHE A 362 -20.24 25.88 5.58
CA PHE A 362 -19.47 26.81 6.40
C PHE A 362 -17.98 26.82 6.04
N ARG A 363 -17.37 25.64 5.84
CA ARG A 363 -15.96 25.55 5.42
C ARG A 363 -15.73 26.19 4.05
N TYR A 364 -16.59 25.89 3.09
CA TYR A 364 -16.50 26.44 1.75
C TYR A 364 -16.71 27.97 1.74
N GLY A 365 -17.68 28.46 2.50
CA GLY A 365 -17.92 29.89 2.70
C GLY A 365 -16.71 30.60 3.32
N ARG A 366 -16.10 30.02 4.37
CA ARG A 366 -14.87 30.53 4.98
C ARG A 366 -13.71 30.56 3.99
N LEU A 367 -13.50 29.50 3.22
CA LEU A 367 -12.44 29.45 2.20
C LEU A 367 -12.64 30.51 1.12
N ARG A 368 -13.87 30.71 0.65
CA ARG A 368 -14.20 31.78 -0.30
C ARG A 368 -13.95 33.16 0.29
N LEU A 369 -14.35 33.39 1.54
CA LEU A 369 -14.12 34.66 2.23
C LEU A 369 -12.61 34.95 2.37
N LEU A 370 -11.83 33.97 2.83
CA LEU A 370 -10.37 34.11 2.96
C LEU A 370 -9.69 34.38 1.61
N ARG A 371 -10.17 33.77 0.51
CA ARG A 371 -9.69 34.07 -0.85
C ARG A 371 -10.07 35.49 -1.30
N LEU A 372 -11.30 35.92 -1.05
CA LEU A 372 -11.76 37.29 -1.36
C LEU A 372 -10.94 38.35 -0.60
N LEU A 373 -10.53 38.04 0.63
CA LEU A 373 -9.69 38.90 1.45
C LEU A 373 -8.19 38.82 1.10
N GLY A 374 -7.80 38.04 0.08
CA GLY A 374 -6.39 37.86 -0.31
C GLY A 374 -5.53 37.09 0.69
N LEU A 375 -6.15 36.47 1.70
CA LEU A 375 -5.47 35.73 2.79
C LEU A 375 -5.16 34.27 2.42
N LEU A 376 -5.65 33.81 1.27
CA LEU A 376 -5.30 32.53 0.67
C LEU A 376 -4.97 32.76 -0.81
N SER A 377 -3.74 32.45 -1.21
CA SER A 377 -3.36 32.43 -2.63
C SER A 377 -4.13 31.32 -3.37
N PHE A 378 -4.37 31.50 -4.67
CA PHE A 378 -4.88 30.41 -5.51
C PHE A 378 -3.96 29.19 -5.35
N PRO A 379 -4.46 27.97 -5.09
CA PRO A 379 -3.66 26.80 -5.30
C PRO A 379 -3.39 26.73 -6.82
N VAL A 380 -2.17 27.07 -7.22
CA VAL A 380 -1.64 26.60 -8.50
C VAL A 380 -1.34 25.12 -8.30
N HIS A 381 -2.39 24.31 -8.39
CA HIS A 381 -2.26 22.94 -8.85
C HIS A 381 -2.77 22.91 -10.29
N ARG A 382 -2.06 23.64 -11.17
CA ARG A 382 -1.83 23.09 -12.50
C ARG A 382 -0.69 22.10 -12.32
N ARG A 383 -1.01 20.80 -12.25
CA ARG A 383 -0.04 19.81 -12.73
C ARG A 383 0.24 20.24 -14.18
N SER A 384 1.46 20.66 -14.45
CA SER A 384 1.91 21.07 -15.77
C SER A 384 1.59 19.95 -16.77
N GLY A 385 0.66 20.22 -17.68
CA GLY A 385 0.48 19.41 -18.88
C GLY A 385 1.74 19.50 -19.76
N PRO A 386 1.89 18.58 -20.72
CA PRO A 386 3.11 18.43 -21.49
C PRO A 386 3.38 19.70 -22.32
N VAL A 387 4.60 20.22 -22.19
CA VAL A 387 5.16 21.19 -23.14
C VAL A 387 5.26 20.47 -24.48
N GLY A 388 4.52 20.95 -25.48
CA GLY A 388 4.56 20.40 -26.83
C GLY A 388 5.97 20.45 -27.45
N PRO A 389 6.22 19.66 -28.51
CA PRO A 389 7.54 19.51 -29.08
C PRO A 389 8.01 20.84 -29.70
N GLY A 390 9.09 21.38 -29.16
CA GLY A 390 9.83 22.47 -29.77
C GLY A 390 10.43 22.00 -31.08
N VAL A 391 9.98 22.64 -32.17
CA VAL A 391 10.55 22.55 -33.51
C VAL A 391 12.01 23.01 -33.46
N PHE A 392 12.95 22.11 -33.70
CA PHE A 392 14.30 22.48 -34.12
C PHE A 392 14.34 22.47 -35.65
N LYS A 393 14.62 23.64 -36.22
CA LYS A 393 15.22 23.78 -37.55
C LYS A 393 16.70 23.49 -37.47
#